data_AF-A0A926XC82-F1
#
_entry.id   AF-A0A926XC82-F1
#
_cell.length_a   1.000
_cell.length_b   1.000
_cell.length_c   1.000
_cell.angle_alpha   90.00
_cell.angle_beta   90.00
_cell.angle_gamma   90.00
#
_symmetry.space_group_name_H-M   'P 1'
#
loop_
_entity.id
_entity.type
_entity.pdbx_description
1 polymer ?
#
loop_
_entity_poly.entity_id
_entity_poly.type
_entity_poly.pdbx_seq_one_letter_code
_entity_poly.pdbx_strand_id
1 'polypeptide(L)' 'MPPLDLNCSDFKTQAEAQRMLNRDRRDPHRLDGDRDGLACESLP' A
#
# COMPACT_ATOMS: atom_id res chain seq x y z
N MET A 1 11.34 7.85 -15.52
CA MET A 1 11.72 6.87 -14.49
C MET A 1 10.45 6.11 -14.17
N PRO A 2 10.36 4.81 -14.45
CA PRO A 2 9.11 4.11 -14.18
C PRO A 2 8.89 4.18 -12.66
N PRO A 3 7.74 4.68 -12.18
CA PRO A 3 7.38 4.42 -10.80
C PRO A 3 7.41 2.90 -10.66
N LEU A 4 8.11 2.39 -9.66
CA LEU A 4 7.89 1.01 -9.23
C LEU A 4 6.44 1.01 -8.74
N ASP A 5 5.52 0.59 -9.59
CA ASP A 5 4.10 0.42 -9.28
C ASP A 5 3.94 -0.74 -8.29
N LEU A 6 4.58 -0.66 -7.11
CA LEU A 6 4.17 -1.50 -5.99
C LEU A 6 2.72 -1.12 -5.72
N ASN A 7 1.85 -2.10 -5.84
CA ASN A 7 0.44 -1.95 -5.58
C ASN A 7 0.03 -3.05 -4.61
N CYS A 8 -1.25 -3.08 -4.24
CA CYS A 8 -1.76 -4.08 -3.32
C CYS A 8 -1.52 -5.52 -3.79
N SER A 9 -1.44 -5.79 -5.09
CA SER A 9 -1.14 -7.13 -5.61
C SER A 9 0.30 -7.58 -5.41
N ASP A 10 1.22 -6.68 -5.06
CA ASP A 10 2.60 -7.01 -4.68
C ASP A 10 2.71 -7.52 -3.23
N PHE A 11 1.68 -7.31 -2.42
CA PHE A 11 1.63 -7.73 -1.02
C PHE A 11 0.79 -8.98 -0.84
N LYS A 12 1.22 -9.87 0.05
CA LYS A 12 0.47 -11.11 0.35
C LYS A 12 -0.63 -10.89 1.39
N THR A 13 -0.49 -9.87 2.22
CA THR A 13 -1.40 -9.56 3.33
C THR A 13 -1.57 -8.06 3.54
N GLN A 14 -2.72 -7.66 4.09
CA GLN A 14 -3.00 -6.28 4.47
C GLN A 14 -1.95 -5.76 5.45
N ALA A 15 -1.50 -6.61 6.40
CA ALA A 15 -0.51 -6.23 7.39
C ALA A 15 0.86 -5.86 6.78
N GLU A 16 1.26 -6.50 5.67
CA GLU A 16 2.48 -6.14 4.94
C GLU A 16 2.35 -4.81 4.23
N ALA A 17 1.23 -4.58 3.54
CA ALA A 17 0.94 -3.32 2.89
C ALA A 17 0.83 -2.16 3.91
N GLN A 18 0.17 -2.40 5.04
CA GLN A 18 0.07 -1.45 6.15
C GLN A 18 1.43 -1.04 6.71
N ARG A 19 2.37 -1.99 6.82
CA ARG A 19 3.74 -1.66 7.25
C ARG A 19 4.43 -0.74 6.26
N MET A 20 4.20 -0.92 4.95
CA MET A 20 4.78 -0.07 3.91
C MET A 20 4.15 1.32 3.90
N LEU A 21 2.82 1.41 4.03
CA LEU A 21 2.11 2.68 4.19
C LEU A 21 2.55 3.43 5.46
N ASN A 22 2.72 2.73 6.58
CA ASN A 22 3.20 3.34 7.82
C ASN A 22 4.66 3.81 7.68
N ARG A 23 5.49 3.06 6.93
CA ARG A 23 6.86 3.46 6.61
C ARG A 23 6.90 4.66 5.67
N ASP A 24 6.01 4.74 4.69
CA ASP A 24 5.92 5.84 3.74
C ASP A 24 4.47 6.30 3.53
N ARG A 25 4.03 7.19 4.43
CA ARG A 25 2.66 7.74 4.47
C ARG A 25 2.35 8.68 3.30
N ARG A 26 3.34 8.96 2.44
CA ARG A 26 3.11 9.69 1.19
C ARG A 26 2.41 8.82 0.16
N ASP A 27 2.32 7.52 0.45
CA ASP A 27 1.67 6.52 -0.36
C ASP A 27 2.05 6.65 -1.85
N PRO A 28 3.36 6.68 -2.18
CA PRO A 28 3.81 6.81 -3.57
C PRO A 28 3.33 5.64 -4.45
N HIS A 29 2.92 4.56 -3.79
CA HIS A 29 2.49 3.28 -4.32
C HIS A 29 0.96 3.15 -4.41
N ARG A 30 0.19 4.15 -3.95
CA ARG A 30 -1.28 4.08 -3.92
C ARG A 30 -1.80 2.82 -3.23
N LEU A 31 -1.14 2.40 -2.15
CA LEU A 31 -1.58 1.31 -1.28
C LEU A 31 -2.85 1.70 -0.52
N ASP A 32 -3.03 2.98 -0.23
CA ASP A 32 -4.18 3.55 0.47
C ASP A 32 -4.87 4.55 -0.48
N GLY A 33 -5.60 3.99 -1.44
CA GLY A 33 -6.22 4.75 -2.53
C GLY A 33 -7.32 5.70 -2.06
N ASP A 34 -8.01 5.34 -0.99
CA ASP A 34 -9.10 6.06 -0.36
C ASP A 34 -8.66 6.94 0.82
N ARG A 35 -7.42 6.76 1.30
CA ARG A 35 -6.76 7.55 2.36
C ARG A 35 -7.46 7.45 3.70
N ASP A 36 -8.02 6.29 4.00
CA ASP A 36 -8.61 5.98 5.30
C ASP A 36 -7.55 5.60 6.35
N GLY A 37 -6.29 5.41 5.90
CA GLY A 37 -5.16 5.00 6.71
C GLY A 37 -4.94 3.49 6.74
N LEU A 38 -5.71 2.72 5.96
CA LEU A 38 -5.58 1.29 5.79
C LEU A 38 -5.07 0.97 4.38
N ALA A 39 -3.82 0.53 4.30
CA ALA A 39 -3.28 0.11 3.02
C ALA A 39 -3.86 -1.24 2.61
N CYS A 40 -4.35 -1.29 1.39
CA CYS A 40 -4.76 -2.52 0.73
C CYS A 40 -5.76 -3.32 1.57
N GLU A 41 -6.83 -2.67 2.02
CA GLU A 41 -7.95 -3.28 2.77
C GLU A 41 -8.59 -4.49 2.06
N SER A 42 -8.34 -4.64 0.75
CA SER A 42 -8.78 -5.79 -0.06
C SER A 42 -7.92 -7.05 0.11
N LEU A 43 -6.76 -6.97 0.78
CA LEU A 43 -5.91 -8.11 1.08
C LEU A 43 -6.36 -8.84 2.36
N PRO A 44 -6.09 -10.15 2.47
CA PRO A 44 -6.39 -10.92 3.68
C PRO A 44 -5.50 -10.55 4.87
#